data_AF-A0AAE3G419-F1
#
_entry.id   AF-A0AAE3G419-F1
#
_cell.length_a   1.000
_cell.length_b   1.000
_cell.length_c   1.000
_cell.angle_alpha   90.00
_cell.angle_beta   90.00
_cell.angle_gamma   90.00
#
_symmetry.space_group_name_H-M   'P 1'
#
loop_
_entity.id
_entity.type
_entity.pdbx_description
1 polymer ?
#
loop_
_entity_poly.entity_id
_entity_poly.type
_entity_poly.pdbx_seq_one_letter_code
_entity_poly.pdbx_strand_id
1 'polypeptide(L)' 'MLREITCAVVGHRFRLAQALTDQAQRLHCTRCRRSYAVLLDSSLPAVRWDADFHRLYAHYGVDVIYHPWEFGRTP' A
#
# COMPACT_ATOMS: atom_id res chain seq x y z
N MET A 1 -6.16 2.46 15.36
CA MET A 1 -5.14 2.42 16.43
C MET A 1 -4.70 1.02 16.81
N LEU A 2 -5.55 0.12 17.36
CA LEU A 2 -5.09 -1.20 17.83
C LEU A 2 -4.31 -2.01 16.78
N ARG A 3 -4.79 -2.05 15.53
CA ARG A 3 -4.11 -2.78 14.45
C ARG A 3 -2.78 -2.14 14.01
N GLU A 4 -2.60 -0.84 14.22
CA GLU A 4 -1.34 -0.14 13.92
C GLU A 4 -0.30 -0.46 14.98
N ILE A 5 -0.73 -0.49 16.24
CA ILE A 5 0.10 -0.91 17.38
C ILE A 5 0.60 -2.34 17.13
N THR A 6 -0.27 -3.24 16.64
CA THR A 6 0.16 -4.59 16.25
C THR A 6 1.29 -4.56 15.22
N CYS A 7 1.18 -3.76 14.15
CA CYS A 7 2.24 -3.67 13.16
C CYS A 7 3.51 -2.99 13.69
N ALA A 8 3.41 -2.07 14.65
CA ALA A 8 4.57 -1.47 15.30
C ALA A 8 5.35 -2.49 16.15
N VAL A 9 4.65 -3.48 16.74
CA VAL A 9 5.27 -4.50 17.61
C VAL A 9 5.76 -5.72 16.83
N VAL A 10 4.95 -6.28 15.90
CA VAL A 10 5.27 -7.53 15.18
C VAL A 10 5.65 -7.31 13.71
N GLY A 11 5.78 -6.06 13.29
CA GLY A 11 6.06 -5.68 11.90
C GLY A 11 4.84 -5.74 10.98
N HIS A 12 4.96 -5.08 9.82
CA HIS A 12 3.95 -5.13 8.77
C HIS A 12 4.04 -6.46 8.00
N ARG A 13 2.88 -7.05 7.68
CA ARG A 13 2.77 -8.15 6.72
C ARG A 13 2.29 -7.63 5.38
N PHE A 14 3.23 -7.23 4.52
CA PHE A 14 2.92 -6.68 3.21
C PHE A 14 2.55 -7.77 2.20
N ARG A 15 1.58 -7.44 1.35
CA ARG A 15 1.28 -8.14 0.09
C ARG A 15 1.30 -7.09 -1.01
N LEU A 16 1.89 -7.42 -2.16
CA LEU A 16 1.82 -6.56 -3.34
C LEU A 16 0.35 -6.41 -3.76
N ALA A 17 -0.14 -5.18 -3.79
CA ALA A 17 -1.46 -4.86 -4.34
C ALA A 17 -1.34 -4.57 -5.83
N GLN A 18 -0.38 -3.72 -6.22
CA GLN A 18 -0.23 -3.31 -7.61
C GLN A 18 1.19 -2.82 -7.89
N ALA A 19 1.76 -3.15 -9.05
CA ALA A 19 2.90 -2.43 -9.60
C ALA A 19 2.39 -1.16 -10.32
N LEU A 20 2.87 0.02 -9.90
CA LEU A 20 2.38 1.30 -10.43
C LEU A 20 3.23 1.75 -11.63
N THR A 21 4.54 1.61 -11.49
CA THR A 21 5.54 1.88 -12.54
C THR A 21 6.68 0.86 -12.37
N ASP A 22 7.68 0.92 -13.26
CA ASP A 22 8.91 0.12 -13.12
C ASP A 22 9.68 0.42 -11.82
N GLN A 23 9.38 1.54 -11.18
CA GLN A 23 10.10 2.09 -10.03
C GLN A 23 9.24 2.20 -8.78
N ALA A 24 7.92 1.97 -8.88
CA ALA A 24 7.00 2.19 -7.78
C ALA A 24 5.95 1.09 -7.67
N GLN A 25 5.63 0.71 -6.43
CA GLN A 25 4.63 -0.31 -6.12
C GLN A 25 3.70 0.14 -5.00
N ARG A 26 2.45 -0.32 -5.07
CA ARG A 26 1.47 -0.23 -4.00
C ARG A 26 1.45 -1.54 -3.24
N LEU A 27 1.80 -1.49 -1.96
CA LEU A 27 1.71 -2.61 -1.02
C LEU A 27 0.48 -2.45 -0.14
N HIS A 28 -0.08 -3.56 0.33
CA HIS A 28 -1.14 -3.56 1.32
C HIS A 28 -0.76 -4.46 2.50
N CYS A 29 -0.89 -3.93 3.72
CA CYS A 29 -0.61 -4.68 4.94
C CYS A 29 -1.85 -5.46 5.38
N THR A 30 -1.78 -6.79 5.38
CA THR A 30 -2.92 -7.65 5.73
C THR A 30 -3.27 -7.64 7.23
N ARG A 31 -2.39 -7.11 8.09
CA ARG A 31 -2.62 -6.95 9.53
C ARG A 31 -3.37 -5.66 9.85
N CYS A 32 -2.78 -4.51 9.49
CA CYS A 32 -3.38 -3.19 9.77
C CYS A 32 -4.40 -2.72 8.73
N ARG A 33 -4.54 -3.44 7.60
CA ARG A 33 -5.43 -3.12 6.48
C ARG A 33 -5.19 -1.73 5.91
N ARG A 34 -3.92 -1.40 5.73
CA ARG A 34 -3.49 -0.11 5.14
C ARG A 34 -2.60 -0.36 3.95
N SER A 35 -2.72 0.53 2.97
CA SER A 35 -1.87 0.53 1.80
C SER A 35 -0.70 1.51 1.96
N TYR A 36 0.37 1.22 1.25
CA TYR A 36 1.64 1.95 1.29
C TYR A 36 2.22 2.03 -0.12
N ALA A 37 2.85 3.16 -0.44
CA ALA A 37 3.69 3.33 -1.63
C ALA A 37 5.14 2.97 -1.28
N VAL A 38 5.81 2.26 -2.17
CA VAL A 38 7.24 1.95 -2.07
C VAL A 38 7.91 2.28 -3.40
N LEU A 39 9.07 2.91 -3.32
CA LEU A 39 9.99 3.07 -4.44
C LEU A 39 11.02 1.94 -4.40
N LEU A 40 11.19 1.22 -5.51
CA LEU A 40 12.01 0.00 -5.55
C LEU A 40 13.51 0.28 -5.42
N ASP A 41 13.99 1.35 -6.07
CA ASP A 41 15.41 1.72 -6.08
C ASP A 41 15.79 2.70 -4.95
N SER A 42 14.96 2.79 -3.92
CA SER A 42 15.15 3.72 -2.82
C SER A 42 15.29 3.01 -1.48
N SER A 43 16.21 3.48 -0.65
CA SER A 43 16.24 3.15 0.78
C SER A 43 15.15 3.86 1.58
N LEU A 44 14.31 4.67 0.91
CA LEU A 44 13.22 5.38 1.54
C LEU A 44 12.19 4.40 2.12
N PRO A 45 11.66 4.70 3.32
CA PRO A 45 10.65 3.87 3.94
C PRO A 45 9.36 3.87 3.13
N ALA A 46 8.58 2.79 3.27
CA ALA A 46 7.23 2.71 2.72
C ALA A 46 6.37 3.87 3.24
N VAL A 47 5.86 4.71 2.34
CA VAL A 47 5.02 5.86 2.67
C VAL A 47 3.57 5.43 2.69
N ARG A 48 2.78 5.96 3.62
CA ARG A 48 1.35 5.61 3.69
C ARG A 48 0.63 6.04 2.42
N TRP A 49 -0.17 5.15 1.86
CA TRP A 49 -1.04 5.45 0.73
C TRP A 49 -2.31 6.15 1.23
N ASP A 50 -2.50 7.39 0.81
CA ASP A 50 -3.67 8.21 1.10
C ASP A 50 -4.36 8.70 -0.19
N ALA A 51 -5.37 9.56 -0.02
CA ALA A 51 -6.13 10.10 -1.15
C ALA A 51 -5.29 11.00 -2.06
N ASP A 52 -4.29 11.68 -1.53
CA ASP A 52 -3.44 12.58 -2.31
C ASP A 52 -2.44 11.78 -3.14
N PHE A 53 -1.87 10.71 -2.60
CA PHE A 53 -1.12 9.73 -3.39
C PHE A 53 -1.96 9.11 -4.51
N HIS A 54 -3.20 8.73 -4.21
CA HIS A 54 -4.11 8.21 -5.23
C HIS A 54 -4.33 9.21 -6.38
N ARG A 55 -4.62 10.48 -6.04
CA ARG A 55 -4.80 11.56 -7.03
C ARG A 55 -3.53 11.84 -7.82
N LEU A 56 -2.37 11.83 -7.19
CA LEU A 56 -1.09 12.05 -7.83
C LEU A 56 -0.84 11.00 -8.93
N TYR A 57 -0.96 9.71 -8.58
CA TYR A 57 -0.76 8.64 -9.56
C TYR A 57 -1.82 8.65 -10.66
N ALA A 58 -3.09 8.91 -10.33
CA ALA A 58 -4.16 9.07 -11.31
C ALA A 58 -3.90 10.24 -12.27
N HIS A 59 -3.37 11.37 -11.77
CA HIS A 59 -2.99 12.51 -12.60
C HIS A 59 -1.91 12.17 -13.62
N TYR A 60 -0.97 11.28 -13.26
CA TYR A 60 0.06 10.77 -14.17
C TYR A 60 -0.41 9.59 -15.04
N GLY A 61 -1.71 9.31 -15.08
CA GLY A 61 -2.30 8.29 -15.95
C GLY A 61 -2.16 6.84 -15.43
N VAL A 62 -1.78 6.65 -14.17
CA VAL A 62 -1.75 5.32 -13.55
C VAL A 62 -3.14 4.99 -13.01
N ASP A 63 -3.77 3.95 -13.58
CA ASP A 63 -5.04 3.44 -13.08
C ASP A 63 -4.82 2.61 -11.81
N VAL A 64 -5.35 3.06 -10.67
CA VAL A 64 -5.12 2.41 -9.37
C VAL A 64 -6.21 1.38 -9.10
N ILE A 65 -5.82 0.11 -9.06
CA ILE A 65 -6.72 -1.03 -8.88
C ILE A 65 -6.79 -1.39 -7.39
N TYR A 66 -8.02 -1.58 -6.90
CA TYR A 66 -8.29 -2.08 -5.56
C TYR A 66 -8.83 -3.51 -5.61
N HIS A 67 -8.20 -4.40 -4.85
CA HIS A 67 -8.64 -5.79 -4.79
C HIS A 67 -9.59 -6.04 -3.61
N PRO A 68 -10.57 -6.97 -3.74
CA PRO A 68 -11.50 -7.31 -2.66
C PRO A 68 -10.81 -7.71 -1.35
N TRP A 69 -9.68 -8.40 -1.45
CA TRP A 69 -8.91 -8.89 -0.30
C TRP A 69 -8.30 -7.75 0.54
N GLU A 70 -8.15 -6.54 0.00
CA GLU A 70 -7.68 -5.37 0.76
C GLU A 70 -8.70 -4.89 1.80
N PHE A 71 -9.98 -5.19 1.60
CA PHE A 71 -11.06 -4.77 2.48
C PHE A 71 -11.39 -5.84 3.54
N GLY A 72 -10.66 -6.95 3.56
CA GLY A 72 -10.96 -8.09 4.43
C GLY A 72 -12.13 -8.95 3.94
N ARG A 73 -12.56 -8.76 2.68
CA ARG A 73 -13.44 -9.70 1.99
C ARG A 73 -12.55 -10.66 1.21
N THR A 74 -12.22 -11.78 1.84
CA THR A 74 -11.90 -12.98 1.07
C THR A 74 -13.24 -13.57 0.62
N PRO A 75 -13.37 -14.15 -0.60
CA PRO A 75 -14.50 -15.02 -0.88
C PRO A 75 -14.61 -16.14 0.17
#